data_AF-D6C7H5-F1
#
_entry.id   AF-D6C7H5-F1
#
_cell.length_a   1.000
_cell.length_b   1.000
_cell.length_c   1.000
_cell.angle_alpha   90.00
_cell.angle_beta   90.00
_cell.angle_gamma   90.00
#
_symmetry.space_group_name_H-M   'P 1'
#
loop_
_entity.id
_entity.type
_entity.pdbx_description
1 polymer ?
#
loop_
_entity_poly.entity_id
_entity_poly.type
_entity_poly.pdbx_seq_one_letter_code
_entity_poly.pdbx_strand_id
1 'polypeptide(L)'
;GNHGCQGGDIYDAYGYHIANEGVDDANGFSYVGKQSSCSYNSRYIGASISGSVSVKEGDESDLVAAVANAGPVAVGVDASSSAFRYYSSGIYNSSSCSSSSLNHAVVIIGYSSSSSSSYWVAKNSW
;
A
#
# COMPACT_ATOMS: atom_id res chain seq x y z
N GLY A 1 13.87 -8.83 -1.22
CA GLY A 1 14.37 -7.53 -1.68
C GLY A 1 13.81 -7.30 -3.06
N ASN A 2 13.36 -6.09 -3.38
CA ASN A 2 12.50 -5.82 -4.54
C ASN A 2 13.27 -5.58 -5.86
N HIS A 3 12.55 -5.59 -6.98
CA HIS A 3 13.08 -5.43 -8.35
C HIS A 3 12.96 -3.99 -8.87
N GLY A 4 13.00 -3.00 -7.98
CA GLY A 4 12.94 -1.57 -8.32
C GLY A 4 11.70 -1.23 -9.17
N CYS A 5 11.92 -0.63 -10.34
CA CYS A 5 10.84 -0.23 -11.24
C CYS A 5 10.10 -1.41 -11.90
N GLN A 6 10.62 -2.64 -11.78
CA GLN A 6 9.98 -3.85 -12.33
C GLN A 6 9.00 -4.51 -11.36
N GLY A 7 8.81 -3.92 -10.17
CA GLY A 7 7.86 -4.40 -9.17
C GLY A 7 8.52 -4.90 -7.89
N GLY A 8 7.68 -5.27 -6.94
CA GLY A 8 8.08 -5.67 -5.62
C GLY A 8 6.87 -5.97 -4.74
N ASP A 9 7.17 -6.38 -3.52
CA ASP A 9 6.18 -6.75 -2.52
C ASP A 9 6.29 -5.83 -1.28
N ILE A 10 5.15 -5.57 -0.64
CA ILE A 10 5.02 -4.69 0.53
C ILE A 10 5.76 -5.29 1.74
N TYR A 11 5.67 -6.61 1.94
CA TYR A 11 6.34 -7.31 3.04
C TYR A 11 7.85 -7.23 2.91
N ASP A 12 8.37 -7.35 1.70
CA ASP A 12 9.79 -7.19 1.40
C ASP A 12 10.30 -5.77 1.70
N ALA A 13 9.48 -4.75 1.40
CA ALA A 13 9.81 -3.36 1.71
C ALA A 13 9.84 -3.12 3.23
N TYR A 14 8.85 -3.62 3.97
CA TYR A 14 8.84 -3.54 5.43
C TYR A 14 10.01 -4.30 6.05
N GLY A 15 10.32 -5.50 5.56
CA GLY A 15 11.48 -6.27 6.00
C GLY A 15 12.78 -5.50 5.82
N TYR A 16 12.97 -4.82 4.68
CA TYR A 16 14.12 -3.92 4.48
C TYR A 16 14.15 -2.79 5.50
N HIS A 17 13.04 -2.08 5.72
CA HIS A 17 13.01 -0.94 6.63
C HIS A 17 13.23 -1.32 8.10
N ILE A 18 12.75 -2.49 8.53
CA ILE A 18 13.02 -3.04 9.86
C ILE A 18 14.52 -3.34 10.00
N ALA A 19 15.11 -4.06 9.02
CA ALA A 19 16.52 -4.44 9.06
C ALA A 19 17.49 -3.25 8.90
N ASN A 20 17.07 -2.22 8.15
CA ASN A 20 17.86 -1.01 7.92
C ASN A 20 17.73 0.02 9.06
N GLU A 21 16.81 -0.22 10.00
CA GLU A 21 16.52 0.64 11.16
C GLU A 21 16.19 2.10 10.79
N GLY A 22 15.75 2.35 9.56
CA GLY A 22 15.50 3.69 9.06
C GLY A 22 15.12 3.77 7.59
N VAL A 23 14.43 4.85 7.24
CA VAL A 23 14.15 5.28 5.87
C VAL A 23 14.35 6.78 5.76
N ASP A 24 15.01 7.21 4.69
CA ASP A 24 15.25 8.63 4.43
C ASP A 24 13.92 9.36 4.16
N ASP A 25 13.83 10.62 4.58
CA ASP A 25 12.74 11.50 4.18
C ASP A 25 12.86 11.93 2.70
N ALA A 26 11.81 12.55 2.17
CA ALA A 26 11.78 12.97 0.77
C ALA A 26 12.77 14.11 0.43
N ASN A 27 13.30 14.83 1.43
CA ASN A 27 14.30 15.88 1.23
C ASN A 27 15.70 15.28 1.09
N GLY A 28 15.99 14.21 1.84
CA GLY A 28 17.23 13.45 1.75
C GLY A 28 17.29 12.49 0.58
N PHE A 29 16.14 11.94 0.17
CA PHE A 29 16.03 10.98 -0.92
C PHE A 29 14.78 11.25 -1.78
N SER A 30 14.91 12.15 -2.75
CA SER A 30 13.80 12.50 -3.65
C SER A 30 13.48 11.40 -4.65
N TYR A 31 12.19 11.19 -4.93
CA TYR A 31 11.72 10.24 -5.94
C TYR A 31 12.02 10.75 -7.36
N VAL A 32 12.67 9.91 -8.17
CA VAL A 32 13.07 10.25 -9.55
C VAL A 32 12.43 9.38 -10.62
N GLY A 33 11.57 8.42 -10.25
CA GLY A 33 10.88 7.54 -11.21
C GLY A 33 11.80 6.58 -11.99
N LYS A 34 13.02 6.35 -11.52
CA LYS A 34 14.00 5.47 -12.16
C LYS A 34 14.85 4.76 -11.12
N GLN A 35 15.17 3.49 -11.38
CA GLN A 35 16.09 2.71 -10.56
C GLN A 35 17.53 3.21 -10.68
N SER A 36 18.19 3.34 -9.54
CA SER A 36 19.60 3.73 -9.39
C SER A 36 20.26 2.86 -8.32
N SER A 37 21.56 3.08 -8.09
CA SER A 37 22.25 2.48 -6.95
C SER A 37 21.71 3.06 -5.63
N CYS A 38 21.63 2.23 -4.59
CA CYS A 38 21.20 2.67 -3.27
C CYS A 38 22.08 3.83 -2.78
N SER A 39 21.44 4.91 -2.34
CA SER A 39 22.08 6.13 -1.85
C SER A 39 21.57 6.53 -0.47
N TYR A 40 21.14 5.54 0.32
CA TYR A 40 20.69 5.73 1.70
C TYR A 40 21.70 6.53 2.52
N ASN A 41 21.21 7.50 3.30
CA ASN A 41 22.06 8.34 4.12
C ASN A 41 21.42 8.57 5.49
N SER A 42 22.01 7.98 6.52
CA SER A 42 21.51 8.02 7.90
C SER A 42 21.31 9.44 8.46
N ARG A 43 21.90 10.47 7.84
CA ARG A 43 21.64 11.88 8.18
C ARG A 43 20.18 12.31 7.91
N TYR A 44 19.48 11.65 6.99
CA TYR A 44 18.15 12.04 6.53
C TYR A 44 17.06 11.06 6.95
N ILE A 45 17.29 10.20 7.95
CA ILE A 45 16.27 9.28 8.46
C ILE A 45 15.05 10.09 8.92
N GLY A 46 13.91 9.89 8.24
CA GLY A 46 12.64 10.51 8.58
C GLY A 46 11.75 9.63 9.46
N ALA A 47 11.93 8.31 9.39
CA ALA A 47 11.18 7.35 10.17
C ALA A 47 11.92 6.02 10.31
N SER A 48 11.52 5.21 11.28
CA SER A 48 11.92 3.80 11.43
C SER A 48 10.70 2.98 11.87
N ILE A 49 10.76 1.67 11.61
CA ILE A 49 9.74 0.72 12.04
C ILE A 49 10.43 -0.45 12.74
N SER A 50 9.83 -0.94 13.82
CA SER A 50 10.37 -2.07 14.60
C SER A 50 9.75 -3.42 14.23
N GLY A 51 8.71 -3.41 13.39
CA GLY A 51 7.98 -4.62 13.02
C GLY A 51 6.81 -4.31 12.09
N SER A 52 6.12 -5.38 11.67
CA SER A 52 4.90 -5.31 10.87
C SER A 52 3.90 -6.35 11.39
N VAL A 53 2.61 -6.03 11.28
CA VAL A 53 1.51 -6.96 11.56
C VAL A 53 0.75 -7.18 10.26
N SER A 54 0.42 -8.43 9.96
CA SER A 54 -0.38 -8.78 8.79
C SER A 54 -1.84 -8.93 9.19
N VAL A 55 -2.72 -8.33 8.39
CA VAL A 55 -4.15 -8.62 8.42
C VAL A 55 -4.37 -10.02 7.84
N LYS A 56 -5.30 -10.78 8.44
CA LYS A 56 -5.65 -12.11 7.96
C LYS A 56 -6.18 -12.05 6.52
N GLU A 57 -5.66 -12.93 5.67
CA GLU A 57 -6.02 -12.99 4.25
C GLU A 57 -7.53 -13.15 4.07
N GLY A 58 -8.11 -12.25 3.26
CA GLY A 58 -9.54 -12.24 2.94
C GLY A 58 -10.48 -11.81 4.09
N ASP A 59 -9.96 -11.40 5.24
CA ASP A 59 -10.77 -11.00 6.39
C ASP A 59 -10.96 -9.48 6.44
N GLU A 60 -12.03 -9.00 5.81
CA GLU A 60 -12.35 -7.57 5.81
C GLU A 60 -12.71 -7.04 7.20
N SER A 61 -13.14 -7.89 8.14
CA SER A 61 -13.42 -7.46 9.52
C SER A 61 -12.12 -7.20 10.29
N ASP A 62 -11.11 -8.05 10.09
CA ASP A 62 -9.77 -7.82 10.61
C ASP A 62 -9.12 -6.58 9.97
N LEU A 63 -9.36 -6.34 8.67
CA LEU A 63 -8.93 -5.10 8.01
C LEU A 63 -9.61 -3.86 8.60
N VAL A 64 -10.91 -3.92 8.90
CA VAL A 64 -11.63 -2.82 9.57
C VAL A 64 -10.99 -2.53 10.92
N ALA A 65 -10.72 -3.58 11.70
CA ALA A 65 -10.07 -3.45 13.00
C ALA A 65 -8.66 -2.85 12.89
N ALA A 66 -7.86 -3.26 11.90
CA ALA A 66 -6.55 -2.70 11.65
C ALA A 66 -6.62 -1.22 11.27
N VAL A 67 -7.50 -0.85 10.34
CA VAL A 67 -7.68 0.55 9.92
C VAL A 67 -8.15 1.44 11.07
N ALA A 68 -9.10 0.96 11.87
CA ALA A 68 -9.65 1.72 12.99
C ALA A 68 -8.67 1.93 14.15
N ASN A 69 -7.85 0.91 14.45
CA ASN A 69 -7.01 0.91 15.67
C ASN A 69 -5.53 1.24 15.40
N ALA A 70 -5.01 0.93 14.22
CA ALA A 70 -3.60 1.14 13.87
C ALA A 70 -3.40 2.26 12.83
N GLY A 71 -4.43 2.61 12.05
CA GLY A 71 -4.37 3.64 11.02
C GLY A 71 -4.22 3.06 9.61
N PRO A 72 -3.65 3.81 8.64
CA PRO A 72 -3.61 3.40 7.25
C PRO A 72 -2.93 2.05 7.01
N VAL A 73 -3.52 1.21 6.15
CA VAL A 73 -3.05 -0.16 5.87
C VAL A 73 -2.68 -0.32 4.39
N ALA A 74 -1.50 -0.84 4.11
CA ALA A 74 -1.08 -1.16 2.75
C ALA A 74 -1.75 -2.47 2.27
N VAL A 75 -2.31 -2.47 1.06
CA VAL A 75 -3.05 -3.62 0.49
C VAL A 75 -2.72 -3.82 -0.98
N GLY A 76 -2.85 -5.05 -1.46
CA GLY A 76 -2.85 -5.38 -2.89
C GLY A 76 -4.27 -5.41 -3.46
N VAL A 77 -4.43 -4.92 -4.68
CA VAL A 77 -5.69 -4.97 -5.45
C VAL A 77 -5.44 -5.44 -6.88
N ASP A 78 -6.49 -5.93 -7.53
CA ASP A 78 -6.49 -6.13 -8.98
C ASP A 78 -6.92 -4.83 -9.69
N ALA A 79 -5.96 -4.18 -10.32
CA ALA A 79 -6.14 -2.94 -11.10
C ALA A 79 -6.13 -3.17 -12.62
N SER A 80 -6.30 -4.42 -13.08
CA SER A 80 -6.18 -4.78 -14.50
C SER A 80 -7.34 -4.28 -15.37
N SER A 81 -8.48 -3.96 -14.76
CA SER A 81 -9.69 -3.59 -15.48
C SER A 81 -9.64 -2.16 -16.03
N SER A 82 -10.24 -1.94 -17.20
CA SER A 82 -10.45 -0.60 -17.75
C SER A 82 -11.35 0.25 -16.85
N ALA A 83 -12.30 -0.38 -16.16
CA ALA A 83 -13.17 0.29 -15.19
C ALA A 83 -12.37 0.88 -14.02
N PHE A 84 -11.32 0.19 -13.55
CA PHE A 84 -10.43 0.73 -12.52
C PHE A 84 -9.61 1.89 -13.08
N ARG A 85 -8.97 1.70 -14.24
CA ARG A 85 -8.13 2.71 -14.90
C ARG A 85 -8.84 4.05 -15.14
N TYR A 86 -10.13 4.01 -15.49
CA TYR A 86 -10.93 5.21 -15.80
C TYR A 86 -11.91 5.58 -14.68
N TYR A 87 -11.78 4.98 -13.50
CA TYR A 87 -12.59 5.34 -12.33
C TYR A 87 -12.41 6.83 -12.01
N SER A 88 -13.53 7.51 -11.75
CA SER A 88 -13.54 8.96 -11.48
C SER A 88 -14.27 9.32 -10.19
N SER A 89 -15.35 8.61 -9.84
CA SER A 89 -16.17 8.87 -8.66
C SER A 89 -17.11 7.70 -8.35
N GLY A 90 -17.69 7.71 -7.14
CA GLY A 90 -18.64 6.70 -6.68
C GLY A 90 -17.99 5.61 -5.83
N ILE A 91 -18.58 4.41 -5.84
CA ILE A 91 -18.00 3.23 -5.21
C ILE A 91 -17.63 2.27 -6.32
N TYR A 92 -16.33 2.00 -6.46
CA TYR A 92 -15.85 1.04 -7.44
C TYR A 92 -16.26 -0.38 -7.02
N ASN A 93 -16.95 -1.09 -7.91
CA ASN A 93 -17.28 -2.50 -7.75
C ASN A 93 -17.29 -3.14 -9.14
N SER A 94 -16.55 -4.23 -9.31
CA SER A 94 -16.50 -4.97 -10.56
C SER A 94 -16.46 -6.47 -10.29
N SER A 95 -17.32 -7.22 -10.98
CA SER A 95 -17.32 -8.68 -10.96
C SER A 95 -16.11 -9.29 -11.69
N SER A 96 -15.35 -8.48 -12.44
CA SER A 96 -14.12 -8.94 -13.11
C SER A 96 -12.87 -8.79 -12.23
N CYS A 97 -13.02 -8.25 -11.01
CA CYS A 97 -11.91 -8.06 -10.08
C CYS A 97 -11.50 -9.40 -9.48
N SER A 98 -10.24 -9.80 -9.65
CA SER A 98 -9.70 -11.01 -9.06
C SER A 98 -9.31 -10.79 -7.60
N SER A 99 -9.70 -11.71 -6.71
CA SER A 99 -9.26 -11.72 -5.31
C SER A 99 -7.86 -12.31 -5.12
N SER A 100 -7.26 -12.91 -6.16
CA SER A 100 -5.96 -13.58 -6.09
C SER A 100 -4.92 -13.07 -7.09
N SER A 101 -5.34 -12.41 -8.18
CA SER A 101 -4.45 -11.84 -9.21
C SER A 101 -4.10 -10.38 -8.91
N LEU A 102 -3.60 -10.12 -7.71
CA LEU A 102 -3.23 -8.78 -7.26
C LEU A 102 -2.03 -8.26 -8.06
N ASN A 103 -2.11 -7.02 -8.52
CA ASN A 103 -1.11 -6.44 -9.42
C ASN A 103 -0.79 -4.96 -9.11
N HIS A 104 -1.46 -4.37 -8.13
CA HIS A 104 -1.25 -2.98 -7.74
C HIS A 104 -1.32 -2.81 -6.22
N ALA A 105 -0.40 -2.04 -5.65
CA ALA A 105 -0.36 -1.75 -4.22
C ALA A 105 -0.97 -0.37 -3.95
N VAL A 106 -1.88 -0.29 -2.99
CA VAL A 106 -2.54 0.95 -2.55
C VAL A 106 -2.58 1.02 -1.03
N VAL A 107 -3.03 2.15 -0.49
CA VAL A 107 -3.18 2.34 0.96
C VAL A 107 -4.64 2.58 1.29
N ILE A 108 -5.22 1.74 2.14
CA ILE A 108 -6.52 2.01 2.75
C ILE A 108 -6.31 3.05 3.85
N ILE A 109 -6.97 4.20 3.71
CA ILE A 109 -6.88 5.33 4.67
C ILE A 109 -8.15 5.51 5.49
N GLY A 110 -9.17 4.69 5.25
CA GLY A 110 -10.44 4.73 5.96
C GLY A 110 -11.47 3.79 5.37
N TYR A 111 -12.62 3.70 6.02
CA TYR A 111 -13.78 2.94 5.57
C TYR A 111 -15.06 3.66 5.93
N SER A 112 -16.13 3.33 5.21
CA SER A 112 -17.48 3.72 5.57
C SER A 112 -18.34 2.46 5.58
N SER A 113 -19.11 2.28 6.65
CA SER A 113 -20.11 1.23 6.74
C SER A 113 -21.47 1.88 7.00
N SER A 114 -22.29 1.95 5.96
CA SER A 114 -23.69 2.36 6.05
C SER A 114 -24.58 1.22 5.60
N SER A 115 -25.83 1.18 6.08
CA SER A 115 -26.80 0.12 5.74
C SER A 115 -27.07 0.00 4.24
N SER A 116 -26.81 1.05 3.46
CA SER A 116 -27.03 1.08 2.02
C SER A 116 -25.77 0.88 1.18
N SER A 117 -24.57 1.06 1.75
CA SER A 117 -23.28 0.90 1.04
C SER A 117 -22.11 0.87 2.03
N SER A 118 -21.25 -0.15 1.92
CA SER A 118 -19.96 -0.21 2.60
C SER A 118 -18.84 -0.10 1.58
N TYR A 119 -17.80 0.69 1.88
CA TYR A 119 -16.67 0.90 0.96
C TYR A 119 -15.39 1.28 1.70
N TRP A 120 -14.27 1.00 1.06
CA TRP A 120 -12.94 1.42 1.46
C TRP A 120 -12.58 2.76 0.82
N VAL A 121 -11.91 3.62 1.58
CA VAL A 121 -11.26 4.83 1.04
C VAL A 121 -9.81 4.47 0.77
N ALA A 122 -9.45 4.35 -0.50
CA ALA A 122 -8.11 3.99 -0.94
C ALA A 122 -7.36 5.20 -1.51
N LYS A 123 -6.11 5.40 -1.06
CA LYS A 123 -5.16 6.34 -1.65
C LYS A 123 -4.34 5.61 -2.73
N ASN A 124 -4.38 6.15 -3.94
CA ASN A 124 -3.65 5.64 -5.10
C ASN A 124 -2.33 6.42 -5.34
N SER A 125 -1.52 5.95 -6.29
CA SER A 125 -0.20 6.51 -6.64
C SER A 125 0.02 6.62 -8.16
N TRP A 126 -1.02 6.96 -8.92
CA TRP A 126 -0.94 7.21 -10.37
C TRP A 126 -0.48 8.64 -10.67
#